data_AF-A0A7C2D5T7-F1
#
_entry.id   AF-A0A7C2D5T7-F1
#
_cell.length_a   1.000
_cell.length_b   1.000
_cell.length_c   1.000
_cell.angle_alpha   90.00
_cell.angle_beta   90.00
_cell.angle_gamma   90.00
#
_symmetry.space_group_name_H-M   'P 1'
#
loop_
_entity.id
_entity.type
_entity.pdbx_description
1 polymer ?
#
loop_
_entity_poly.entity_id
_entity_poly.type
_entity_poly.pdbx_seq_one_letter_code
_entity_poly.pdbx_strand_id
1 'polypeptide(L)'
;MARPWWWKMSSLKAAWLLALAAALAAVPPEQLRQRAAEAAGLLVEGRYEELAARFSPAMKQAAPPEKLRPAVEPALKPLGAVKRIGEPQIGRLTGMDAALVPVEFEGGSLQIQVTFDSSGAIAGLFLRPPGFTLTPAWQRPPYSRPEAFEEREVTTGAEGWPLPATLTLPRGAGPFPAVVLVHGSGPNDRDETVMAAKPFRDLAEGLSICGVAVLRYEKRTRQHAQKLATAGITLEQEVLDDALAAIAFLRRTPGIDPRRIFVLGHSLGAWAAPLVAAADGRLAGAILMAAPARPFEELYLEQMRYLASLHGETPAAERAKLEQAAREAAAVRQIRETGQGPERALGARFVVDIEATLDLRAAGARDDLAATVDYVALYERVRALVEGPPLNLIEALADRIAHDVLAAFPPLTAVTVRVHKPGVPLPGATTGTVAAEVHRTREGVA
;
A
#
# COMPACT_ATOMS: atom_id res chain seq x y z
N MET A 1 -5.85 27.73 26.87
CA MET A 1 -5.28 26.38 27.05
C MET A 1 -3.90 26.36 26.42
N ALA A 2 -2.89 26.14 27.27
CA ALA A 2 -1.48 26.25 26.93
C ALA A 2 -1.00 25.04 26.10
N ARG A 3 -0.12 25.29 25.13
CA ARG A 3 0.45 24.27 24.24
C ARG A 3 1.60 23.53 24.95
N PRO A 4 1.80 22.23 24.68
CA PRO A 4 2.86 21.43 25.30
C PRO A 4 4.29 21.83 24.90
N TRP A 5 5.24 21.47 25.76
CA TRP A 5 6.60 21.99 25.92
C TRP A 5 7.67 21.41 24.97
N TRP A 6 7.35 20.42 24.14
CA TRP A 6 8.28 19.81 23.17
C TRP A 6 8.29 20.52 21.80
N TRP A 7 7.69 21.69 21.71
CA TRP A 7 7.55 22.47 20.47
C TRP A 7 8.67 23.52 20.24
N LYS A 8 9.69 23.56 21.11
CA LYS A 8 10.87 24.43 20.96
C LYS A 8 12.15 23.77 21.48
N MET A 9 12.75 22.91 20.67
CA MET A 9 14.21 22.70 20.70
C MET A 9 14.73 22.75 19.27
N SER A 10 15.13 23.95 18.87
CA SER A 10 15.82 24.22 17.61
C SER A 10 17.32 24.37 17.85
N SER A 11 18.08 23.88 16.86
CA SER A 11 19.41 24.28 16.41
C SER A 11 20.65 23.89 17.22
N LEU A 12 21.42 22.95 16.66
CA LEU A 12 22.84 23.04 16.26
C LEU A 12 23.29 21.60 15.92
N LYS A 13 23.16 21.13 14.67
CA LYS A 13 24.17 21.33 13.62
C LYS A 13 23.52 21.52 12.25
N ALA A 14 23.39 22.80 11.86
CA ALA A 14 23.44 23.20 10.46
C ALA A 14 24.87 22.97 9.94
N ALA A 15 25.16 21.72 9.55
CA ALA A 15 26.30 21.32 8.72
C ALA A 15 26.06 20.00 7.97
N TRP A 16 24.83 19.48 7.97
CA TRP A 16 24.39 18.33 7.17
C TRP A 16 23.12 18.63 6.37
N LEU A 17 22.91 19.93 6.07
CA LEU A 17 21.77 20.45 5.31
C LEU A 17 22.09 20.74 3.84
N LEU A 18 23.16 20.14 3.30
CA LEU A 18 23.49 20.15 1.86
C LEU A 18 24.01 18.81 1.31
N ALA A 19 23.93 17.72 2.08
CA ALA A 19 24.42 16.40 1.63
C ALA A 19 23.70 15.21 2.30
N LEU A 20 22.37 15.15 2.17
CA LEU A 20 21.67 13.89 1.85
C LEU A 20 20.23 14.14 1.35
N ALA A 21 20.03 15.25 0.62
CA ALA A 21 18.96 15.37 -0.38
C ALA A 21 19.36 14.72 -1.71
N ALA A 22 20.30 13.78 -1.67
CA ALA A 22 20.76 12.97 -2.80
C ALA A 22 20.34 11.51 -2.61
N ALA A 23 19.05 11.31 -2.39
CA ALA A 23 18.38 10.09 -2.79
C ALA A 23 17.32 10.52 -3.82
N LEU A 24 17.72 10.40 -5.09
CA LEU A 24 16.86 10.47 -6.27
C LEU A 24 16.19 11.83 -6.54
N ALA A 25 17.00 12.83 -6.91
CA ALA A 25 16.48 13.80 -7.87
C ALA A 25 16.07 13.02 -9.12
N ALA A 26 14.77 13.00 -9.43
CA ALA A 26 14.29 12.46 -10.70
C ALA A 26 15.10 13.10 -11.83
N VAL A 27 15.60 12.28 -12.75
CA VAL A 27 16.40 12.79 -13.87
C VAL A 27 15.54 13.81 -14.63
N PRO A 28 16.02 15.04 -14.87
CA PRO A 28 15.23 16.06 -15.53
C PRO A 28 14.68 15.54 -16.88
N PRO A 29 13.41 15.82 -17.23
CA PRO A 29 12.81 15.31 -18.47
C PRO A 29 13.63 15.63 -19.73
N GLU A 30 14.33 16.77 -19.74
CA GLU A 30 15.21 17.16 -20.84
C GLU A 30 16.42 16.23 -20.99
N GLN A 31 17.01 15.80 -19.86
CA GLN A 31 18.11 14.83 -19.91
C GLN A 31 17.62 13.46 -20.37
N LEU A 32 16.40 13.05 -19.99
CA LEU A 32 15.80 11.82 -20.49
C LEU A 32 15.51 11.90 -22.00
N ARG A 33 15.06 13.06 -22.49
CA ARG A 33 14.85 13.32 -23.92
C ARG A 33 16.17 13.16 -24.68
N GLN A 34 17.23 13.82 -24.23
CA GLN A 34 18.54 13.71 -24.85
C GLN A 34 19.06 12.27 -24.87
N ARG A 35 18.98 11.56 -23.74
CA ARG A 35 19.41 10.15 -23.62
C ARG A 35 18.62 9.23 -24.53
N ALA A 36 17.30 9.46 -24.66
CA ALA A 36 16.45 8.67 -25.55
C ALA A 36 16.81 8.88 -27.02
N ALA A 37 16.99 10.13 -27.46
CA ALA A 37 17.39 10.44 -28.82
C ALA A 37 18.75 9.83 -29.18
N GLU A 38 19.73 9.94 -28.27
CA GLU A 38 21.04 9.33 -28.44
C GLU A 38 20.95 7.79 -28.51
N ALA A 39 20.17 7.17 -27.62
CA ALA A 39 19.97 5.72 -27.63
C ALA A 39 19.33 5.24 -28.94
N ALA A 40 18.33 5.96 -29.45
CA ALA A 40 17.69 5.68 -30.72
C ALA A 40 18.69 5.78 -31.88
N GLY A 41 19.52 6.83 -31.90
CA GLY A 41 20.60 7.00 -32.89
C GLY A 41 21.59 5.85 -32.88
N LEU A 42 22.13 5.52 -31.70
CA LEU A 42 23.07 4.41 -31.54
C LEU A 42 22.46 3.06 -31.97
N LEU A 43 21.16 2.84 -31.70
CA LEU A 43 20.45 1.63 -32.10
C LEU A 43 20.39 1.50 -33.63
N VAL A 44 19.94 2.55 -34.32
CA VAL A 44 19.73 2.51 -35.77
C VAL A 44 21.04 2.60 -36.56
N GLU A 45 22.09 3.17 -35.97
CA GLU A 45 23.46 3.17 -36.52
C GLU A 45 24.20 1.83 -36.28
N GLY A 46 23.62 0.89 -35.52
CA GLY A 46 24.24 -0.39 -35.20
C GLY A 46 25.41 -0.29 -34.20
N ARG A 47 25.51 0.81 -33.45
CA ARG A 47 26.56 1.09 -32.45
C ARG A 47 26.20 0.47 -31.10
N TYR A 48 26.02 -0.84 -31.09
CA TYR A 48 25.46 -1.58 -29.95
C TYR A 48 26.35 -1.55 -28.70
N GLU A 49 27.67 -1.47 -28.85
CA GLU A 49 28.62 -1.34 -27.72
C GLU A 49 28.41 -0.02 -26.95
N GLU A 50 28.28 1.07 -27.69
CA GLU A 50 28.06 2.40 -27.13
C GLU A 50 26.67 2.53 -26.53
N LEU A 51 25.68 1.90 -27.17
CA LEU A 51 24.33 1.80 -26.63
C LEU A 51 24.32 1.02 -25.30
N ALA A 52 24.98 -0.14 -25.26
CA ALA A 52 25.06 -0.97 -24.07
C ALA A 52 25.84 -0.29 -22.94
N ALA A 53 26.78 0.61 -23.23
CA ALA A 53 27.45 1.40 -22.19
C ALA A 53 26.46 2.22 -21.35
N ARG A 54 25.30 2.61 -21.93
CA ARG A 54 24.23 3.38 -21.29
C ARG A 54 23.17 2.53 -20.58
N PHE A 55 23.31 1.21 -20.63
CA PHE A 55 22.37 0.30 -19.99
C PHE A 55 22.56 0.27 -18.48
N SER A 56 21.44 0.11 -17.78
CA SER A 56 21.45 -0.28 -16.37
C SER A 56 22.20 -1.60 -16.19
N PRO A 57 22.74 -1.90 -14.99
CA PRO A 57 23.42 -3.16 -14.73
C PRO A 57 22.58 -4.39 -15.09
N ALA A 58 21.26 -4.33 -14.82
CA ALA A 58 20.32 -5.40 -15.16
C ALA A 58 20.17 -5.56 -16.68
N MET A 59 20.03 -4.45 -17.42
CA MET A 59 19.88 -4.47 -18.87
C MET A 59 21.16 -4.93 -19.58
N LYS A 60 22.35 -4.63 -19.04
CA LYS A 60 23.63 -5.17 -19.55
C LYS A 60 23.68 -6.69 -19.48
N GLN A 61 23.11 -7.30 -18.43
CA GLN A 61 23.06 -8.75 -18.30
C GLN A 61 21.98 -9.37 -19.20
N ALA A 62 20.82 -8.72 -19.30
CA ALA A 62 19.69 -9.22 -20.08
C ALA A 62 19.93 -9.14 -21.59
N ALA A 63 20.46 -8.02 -22.07
CA ALA A 63 20.62 -7.70 -23.48
C ALA A 63 21.99 -7.08 -23.81
N PRO A 64 23.10 -7.82 -23.59
CA PRO A 64 24.42 -7.37 -24.01
C PRO A 64 24.49 -7.22 -25.56
N PRO A 65 25.46 -6.46 -26.11
CA PRO A 65 25.56 -6.13 -27.54
C PRO A 65 25.38 -7.32 -28.49
N GLU A 66 25.95 -8.47 -28.15
CA GLU A 66 25.89 -9.71 -28.91
C GLU A 66 24.48 -10.33 -29.00
N LYS A 67 23.61 -10.07 -28.00
CA LYS A 67 22.20 -10.48 -28.04
C LYS A 67 21.31 -9.43 -28.68
N LEU A 68 21.69 -8.15 -28.56
CA LEU A 68 20.87 -7.04 -29.04
C LEU A 68 20.87 -6.94 -30.58
N ARG A 69 22.03 -7.16 -31.20
CA ARG A 69 22.18 -7.16 -32.66
C ARG A 69 21.21 -8.13 -33.38
N PRO A 70 21.21 -9.45 -33.10
CA PRO A 70 20.31 -10.38 -33.76
C PRO A 70 18.82 -10.16 -33.43
N ALA A 71 18.51 -9.47 -32.32
CA ALA A 71 17.13 -9.16 -31.94
C ALA A 71 16.53 -7.98 -32.72
N VAL A 72 17.36 -7.04 -33.16
CA VAL A 72 16.92 -5.75 -33.72
C VAL A 72 17.12 -5.69 -35.24
N GLU A 73 18.25 -6.17 -35.75
CA GLU A 73 18.58 -6.07 -37.18
C GLU A 73 17.53 -6.67 -38.12
N PRO A 74 16.92 -7.84 -37.84
CA PRO A 74 15.87 -8.39 -38.72
C PRO A 74 14.65 -7.48 -38.87
N ALA A 75 14.35 -6.67 -37.84
CA ALA A 75 13.23 -5.73 -37.86
C ALA A 75 13.58 -4.41 -38.57
N LEU A 76 14.83 -3.95 -38.47
CA LEU A 76 15.27 -2.67 -39.07
C LEU A 76 15.69 -2.81 -40.54
N LYS A 77 16.33 -3.93 -40.92
CA LYS A 77 16.88 -4.13 -42.27
C LYS A 77 15.85 -3.96 -43.40
N PRO A 78 14.60 -4.44 -43.29
CA PRO A 78 13.59 -4.23 -44.33
C PRO A 78 13.14 -2.77 -44.46
N LEU A 79 13.33 -1.94 -43.43
CA LEU A 79 12.91 -0.54 -43.43
C LEU A 79 13.89 0.36 -44.20
N GLY A 80 15.11 -0.11 -44.51
CA GLY A 80 16.09 0.66 -45.29
C GLY A 80 16.79 1.75 -44.48
N ALA A 81 17.32 2.78 -45.16
CA ALA A 81 18.08 3.83 -44.49
C ALA A 81 17.18 4.72 -43.62
N VAL A 82 17.73 5.23 -42.51
CA VAL A 82 17.06 6.21 -41.63
C VAL A 82 16.97 7.55 -42.36
N LYS A 83 15.76 8.10 -42.47
CA LYS A 83 15.52 9.46 -42.98
C LYS A 83 15.55 10.49 -41.87
N ARG A 84 14.93 10.17 -40.72
CA ARG A 84 14.76 11.12 -39.62
C ARG A 84 14.58 10.40 -38.29
N ILE A 85 15.26 10.90 -37.26
CA ILE A 85 14.94 10.63 -35.86
C ILE A 85 14.18 11.85 -35.35
N GLY A 86 12.93 11.66 -34.90
CA GLY A 86 12.09 12.74 -34.40
C GLY A 86 12.27 13.00 -32.91
N GLU A 87 11.56 14.02 -32.42
CA GLU A 87 11.62 14.46 -31.03
C GLU A 87 11.08 13.39 -30.06
N PRO A 88 11.84 13.00 -29.02
CA PRO A 88 11.36 12.05 -28.02
C PRO A 88 10.21 12.60 -27.19
N GLN A 89 9.15 11.80 -27.08
CA GLN A 89 8.00 12.06 -26.20
C GLN A 89 8.24 11.42 -24.84
N ILE A 90 8.33 12.24 -23.79
CA ILE A 90 8.55 11.76 -22.42
C ILE A 90 7.22 11.43 -21.74
N GLY A 91 7.20 10.36 -20.96
CA GLY A 91 6.06 9.95 -20.16
C GLY A 91 6.48 8.93 -19.12
N ARG A 92 5.51 8.19 -18.60
CA ARG A 92 5.75 7.07 -17.68
C ARG A 92 5.07 5.82 -18.18
N LEU A 93 5.75 4.69 -18.00
CA LEU A 93 5.20 3.38 -18.27
C LEU A 93 5.48 2.47 -17.07
N THR A 94 4.44 1.83 -16.53
CA THR A 94 4.53 0.93 -15.37
C THR A 94 5.34 1.51 -14.19
N GLY A 95 5.20 2.81 -13.94
CA GLY A 95 5.92 3.53 -12.87
C GLY A 95 7.37 3.92 -13.17
N MET A 96 7.92 3.53 -14.33
CA MET A 96 9.24 3.96 -14.80
C MET A 96 9.12 5.17 -15.71
N ASP A 97 10.14 6.04 -15.69
CA ASP A 97 10.24 7.10 -16.69
C ASP A 97 10.54 6.48 -18.06
N ALA A 98 9.89 7.00 -19.10
CA ALA A 98 9.96 6.43 -20.43
C ALA A 98 9.99 7.53 -21.50
N ALA A 99 10.55 7.18 -22.66
CA ALA A 99 10.56 7.99 -23.86
C ALA A 99 10.13 7.17 -25.08
N LEU A 100 9.38 7.77 -25.99
CA LEU A 100 9.13 7.24 -27.33
C LEU A 100 9.81 8.12 -28.36
N VAL A 101 10.73 7.55 -29.12
CA VAL A 101 11.46 8.23 -30.19
C VAL A 101 10.91 7.77 -31.54
N PRO A 102 10.16 8.61 -32.27
CA PRO A 102 9.72 8.25 -33.62
C PRO A 102 10.92 8.23 -34.57
N VAL A 103 11.04 7.18 -35.39
CA VAL A 103 12.09 7.05 -36.40
C VAL A 103 11.46 6.74 -37.75
N GLU A 104 11.78 7.55 -38.74
CA GLU A 104 11.38 7.41 -40.12
C GLU A 104 12.52 6.81 -40.93
N PHE A 105 12.20 5.79 -41.73
CA PHE A 105 13.10 5.10 -42.64
C PHE A 105 12.59 5.24 -44.09
N GLU A 106 13.35 4.73 -45.07
CA GLU A 106 12.92 4.71 -46.47
C GLU A 106 11.67 3.88 -46.72
N GLY A 107 11.60 2.69 -46.11
CA GLY A 107 10.54 1.69 -46.27
C GLY A 107 9.44 1.72 -45.22
N GLY A 108 9.43 2.68 -44.29
CA GLY A 108 8.40 2.82 -43.27
C GLY A 108 8.83 3.63 -42.05
N SER A 109 8.07 3.56 -40.97
CA SER A 109 8.41 4.19 -39.69
C SER A 109 8.11 3.25 -38.52
N LEU A 110 8.77 3.52 -37.39
CA LEU A 110 8.48 2.89 -36.10
C LEU A 110 8.75 3.89 -34.97
N GLN A 111 8.52 3.46 -33.73
CA GLN A 111 8.95 4.20 -32.54
C GLN A 111 9.89 3.33 -31.71
N ILE A 112 10.98 3.92 -31.21
CA ILE A 112 11.88 3.28 -30.25
C ILE A 112 11.45 3.72 -28.85
N GLN A 113 10.95 2.77 -28.07
CA GLN A 113 10.62 2.98 -26.66
C GLN A 113 11.86 2.74 -25.81
N VAL A 114 12.23 3.74 -25.00
CA VAL A 114 13.30 3.66 -24.00
C VAL A 114 12.67 3.80 -22.62
N THR A 115 12.95 2.89 -21.70
CA THR A 115 12.58 3.04 -20.28
C THR A 115 13.84 3.24 -19.45
N PHE A 116 13.72 4.05 -18.40
CA PHE A 116 14.84 4.46 -17.56
C PHE A 116 14.68 3.96 -16.13
N ASP A 117 15.78 3.55 -15.52
CA ASP A 117 15.82 3.33 -14.08
C ASP A 117 15.93 4.66 -13.31
N SER A 118 15.98 4.55 -11.99
CA SER A 118 16.01 5.70 -11.10
C SER A 118 17.28 6.58 -11.26
N SER A 119 18.37 6.05 -11.83
CA SER A 119 19.58 6.80 -12.18
C SER A 119 19.54 7.42 -13.58
N GLY A 120 18.49 7.12 -14.34
CA GLY A 120 18.33 7.46 -15.75
C GLY A 120 19.15 6.60 -16.70
N ALA A 121 19.67 5.44 -16.25
CA ALA A 121 20.27 4.46 -17.14
C ALA A 121 19.17 3.70 -17.89
N ILE A 122 19.47 3.18 -19.09
CA ILE A 122 18.47 2.49 -19.90
C ILE A 122 18.14 1.15 -19.25
N ALA A 123 16.91 1.01 -18.79
CA ALA A 123 16.36 -0.19 -18.17
C ALA A 123 15.63 -1.10 -19.16
N GLY A 124 15.24 -0.57 -20.33
CA GLY A 124 14.56 -1.33 -21.37
C GLY A 124 14.52 -0.60 -22.70
N LEU A 125 14.45 -1.39 -23.78
CA LEU A 125 14.47 -0.91 -25.15
C LEU A 125 13.51 -1.77 -26.01
N PHE A 126 12.54 -1.14 -26.68
CA PHE A 126 11.52 -1.87 -27.46
C PHE A 126 11.24 -1.15 -28.78
N LEU A 127 11.07 -1.92 -29.86
CA LEU A 127 10.52 -1.42 -31.11
C LEU A 127 8.98 -1.44 -31.03
N ARG A 128 8.35 -0.31 -31.35
CA ARG A 128 6.90 -0.13 -31.30
C ARG A 128 6.36 0.29 -32.67
N PRO A 129 5.15 -0.13 -33.04
CA PRO A 129 4.53 0.34 -34.26
C PRO A 129 4.29 1.86 -34.21
N PRO A 130 4.19 2.53 -35.37
CA PRO A 130 3.73 3.92 -35.44
C PRO A 130 2.41 4.11 -34.70
N GLY A 131 2.28 5.21 -33.96
CA GLY A 131 1.07 5.56 -33.22
C GLY A 131 0.95 4.95 -31.82
N PHE A 132 1.93 4.16 -31.37
CA PHE A 132 2.04 3.77 -29.96
C PHE A 132 2.18 5.04 -29.08
N THR A 133 1.62 5.01 -27.87
CA THR A 133 1.67 6.13 -26.91
C THR A 133 2.07 5.61 -25.54
N LEU A 134 2.88 6.37 -24.79
CA LEU A 134 3.29 6.00 -23.42
C LEU A 134 2.11 6.03 -22.44
N THR A 135 1.12 6.84 -22.75
CA THR A 135 -0.14 6.97 -22.02
C THR A 135 -1.27 6.86 -23.04
N PRO A 136 -1.71 5.64 -23.40
CA PRO A 136 -2.91 5.54 -24.21
C PRO A 136 -4.05 6.19 -23.41
N ALA A 137 -4.66 7.22 -23.99
CA ALA A 137 -5.72 7.96 -23.32
C ALA A 137 -6.90 7.02 -23.10
N TRP A 138 -7.49 7.06 -21.91
CA TRP A 138 -8.75 6.36 -21.67
C TRP A 138 -9.79 6.82 -22.70
N GLN A 139 -10.38 5.85 -23.39
CA GLN A 139 -11.49 6.09 -24.30
C GLN A 139 -12.77 5.72 -23.58
N ARG A 140 -13.75 6.63 -23.64
CA ARG A 140 -15.06 6.37 -23.05
C ARG A 140 -15.69 5.13 -23.68
N PRO A 141 -16.17 4.16 -22.89
CA PRO A 141 -16.79 2.95 -23.43
C PRO A 141 -18.02 3.25 -24.29
N PRO A 142 -18.28 2.48 -25.37
CA PRO A 142 -19.42 2.72 -26.26
C PRO A 142 -20.81 2.66 -25.60
N TYR A 143 -20.94 1.98 -24.46
CA TYR A 143 -22.20 1.89 -23.71
C TYR A 143 -22.49 3.15 -22.88
N SER A 144 -21.49 4.00 -22.62
CA SER A 144 -21.66 5.16 -21.76
C SER A 144 -22.64 6.17 -22.36
N ARG A 145 -23.49 6.72 -21.49
CA ARG A 145 -24.45 7.80 -21.79
C ARG A 145 -24.25 8.92 -20.78
N PRO A 146 -23.26 9.82 -20.97
CA PRO A 146 -22.93 10.88 -20.02
C PRO A 146 -24.09 11.80 -19.64
N GLU A 147 -25.08 11.93 -20.52
CA GLU A 147 -26.32 12.66 -20.30
C GLU A 147 -27.24 12.02 -19.24
N ALA A 148 -27.09 10.72 -18.97
CA ALA A 148 -27.94 9.96 -18.05
C ALA A 148 -27.44 10.00 -16.58
N PHE A 149 -26.30 10.61 -16.31
CA PHE A 149 -25.75 10.77 -14.97
C PHE A 149 -25.05 12.12 -14.81
N GLU A 150 -24.61 12.42 -13.59
CA GLU A 150 -23.71 13.52 -13.29
C GLU A 150 -22.60 13.07 -12.36
N GLU A 151 -21.40 13.62 -12.54
CA GLU A 151 -20.27 13.41 -11.64
C GLU A 151 -20.14 14.62 -10.72
N ARG A 152 -19.97 14.36 -9.43
CA ARG A 152 -19.70 15.37 -8.41
C ARG A 152 -18.39 15.06 -7.72
N GLU A 153 -17.50 16.04 -7.68
CA GLU A 153 -16.28 15.98 -6.87
C GLU A 153 -16.64 16.15 -5.40
N VAL A 154 -16.23 15.20 -4.57
CA VAL A 154 -16.53 15.13 -3.14
C VAL A 154 -15.28 14.73 -2.37
N THR A 155 -15.36 14.69 -1.04
CA THR A 155 -14.27 14.21 -0.17
C THR A 155 -14.81 13.22 0.84
N THR A 156 -14.11 12.11 0.99
CA THR A 156 -14.39 11.06 1.97
C THR A 156 -13.10 10.73 2.74
N GLY A 157 -13.02 9.55 3.34
CA GLY A 157 -11.85 9.04 4.05
C GLY A 157 -12.01 9.11 5.57
N ALA A 158 -11.22 8.30 6.26
CA ALA A 158 -11.22 8.26 7.71
C ALA A 158 -10.75 9.58 8.33
N GLU A 159 -11.01 9.76 9.62
CA GLU A 159 -10.60 10.95 10.36
C GLU A 159 -9.08 11.20 10.23
N GLY A 160 -8.70 12.42 9.85
CA GLY A 160 -7.30 12.78 9.62
C GLY A 160 -6.70 12.28 8.30
N TRP A 161 -7.52 11.66 7.44
CA TRP A 161 -7.14 11.11 6.13
C TRP A 161 -8.17 11.49 5.05
N PRO A 162 -8.31 12.79 4.70
CA PRO A 162 -9.23 13.19 3.63
C PRO A 162 -8.79 12.60 2.28
N LEU A 163 -9.72 12.01 1.56
CA LEU A 163 -9.53 11.37 0.27
C LEU A 163 -10.45 12.04 -0.77
N PRO A 164 -9.87 12.66 -1.82
CA PRO A 164 -10.64 13.12 -2.97
C PRO A 164 -11.45 11.98 -3.57
N ALA A 165 -12.68 12.26 -3.98
CA ALA A 165 -13.60 11.25 -4.46
C ALA A 165 -14.54 11.81 -5.54
N THR A 166 -15.10 10.92 -6.35
CA THR A 166 -16.10 11.24 -7.36
C THR A 166 -17.35 10.42 -7.09
N LEU A 167 -18.47 11.11 -6.89
CA LEU A 167 -19.80 10.52 -6.85
C LEU A 167 -20.43 10.62 -8.24
N THR A 168 -20.63 9.49 -8.90
CA THR A 168 -21.41 9.40 -10.14
C THR A 168 -22.86 9.09 -9.77
N LEU A 169 -23.77 10.02 -10.04
CA LEU A 169 -25.17 9.98 -9.63
C LEU A 169 -26.07 9.86 -10.88
N PRO A 170 -26.99 8.88 -10.95
CA PRO A 170 -27.97 8.81 -12.03
C PRO A 170 -28.84 10.07 -12.07
N ARG A 171 -29.24 10.49 -13.26
CA ARG A 171 -30.32 11.48 -13.41
C ARG A 171 -31.68 10.78 -13.26
N GLY A 172 -32.60 11.42 -12.56
CA GLY A 172 -33.97 10.94 -12.39
C GLY A 172 -34.45 11.05 -10.95
N ALA A 173 -35.60 10.43 -10.69
CA ALA A 173 -36.17 10.37 -9.35
C ALA A 173 -35.47 9.26 -8.54
N GLY A 174 -34.68 9.67 -7.54
CA GLY A 174 -34.15 8.76 -6.52
C GLY A 174 -35.23 8.33 -5.49
N PRO A 175 -34.85 7.77 -4.35
CA PRO A 175 -33.47 7.52 -3.92
C PRO A 175 -32.84 6.32 -4.64
N PHE A 176 -31.58 6.44 -5.03
CA PHE A 176 -30.85 5.42 -5.78
C PHE A 176 -30.18 4.39 -4.86
N PRO A 177 -30.14 3.10 -5.23
CA PRO A 177 -29.15 2.20 -4.66
C PRO A 177 -27.74 2.71 -4.99
N ALA A 178 -26.75 2.38 -4.16
CA ALA A 178 -25.40 2.88 -4.35
C ALA A 178 -24.31 1.83 -4.09
N VAL A 179 -23.16 1.99 -4.75
CA VAL A 179 -22.00 1.11 -4.61
C VAL A 179 -20.76 1.94 -4.28
N VAL A 180 -20.02 1.53 -3.25
CA VAL A 180 -18.63 1.99 -3.03
C VAL A 180 -17.67 1.05 -3.75
N LEU A 181 -16.78 1.59 -4.58
CA LEU A 181 -15.72 0.80 -5.23
C LEU A 181 -14.44 0.85 -4.38
N VAL A 182 -13.94 -0.33 -3.98
CA VAL A 182 -12.78 -0.50 -3.10
C VAL A 182 -11.64 -1.16 -3.87
N HIS A 183 -10.55 -0.42 -4.02
CA HIS A 183 -9.36 -0.77 -4.81
C HIS A 183 -8.70 -2.08 -4.40
N GLY A 184 -7.92 -2.63 -5.33
CA GLY A 184 -6.92 -3.65 -5.10
C GLY A 184 -5.63 -3.13 -4.45
N SER A 185 -4.60 -3.97 -4.50
CA SER A 185 -3.28 -3.70 -3.92
C SER A 185 -2.58 -2.52 -4.61
N GLY A 186 -1.78 -1.76 -3.83
CA GLY A 186 -0.95 -0.66 -4.34
C GLY A 186 -1.62 0.73 -4.27
N PRO A 187 -0.87 1.79 -4.60
CA PRO A 187 -1.30 3.20 -4.52
C PRO A 187 -2.17 3.60 -5.72
N ASN A 188 -3.36 3.01 -5.80
CA ASN A 188 -4.32 3.21 -6.89
C ASN A 188 -5.02 4.58 -6.79
N ASP A 189 -5.31 5.18 -7.95
CA ASP A 189 -6.22 6.32 -8.02
C ASP A 189 -7.67 5.85 -7.95
N ARG A 190 -8.62 6.79 -7.86
CA ARG A 190 -10.05 6.49 -7.74
C ARG A 190 -10.64 5.68 -8.90
N ASP A 191 -9.93 5.62 -10.03
CA ASP A 191 -10.35 4.94 -11.25
C ASP A 191 -9.74 3.54 -11.38
N GLU A 192 -8.88 3.16 -10.44
CA GLU A 192 -8.04 1.97 -10.49
C GLU A 192 -7.30 1.86 -11.83
N THR A 193 -6.72 2.99 -12.25
CA THR A 193 -6.13 3.17 -13.58
C THR A 193 -4.98 2.18 -13.82
N VAL A 194 -5.10 1.40 -14.89
CA VAL A 194 -4.03 0.54 -15.42
C VAL A 194 -3.82 0.89 -16.89
N MET A 195 -2.75 1.62 -17.18
CA MET A 195 -2.50 2.18 -18.52
C MET A 195 -3.71 3.01 -19.00
N ALA A 196 -4.32 2.66 -20.13
CA ALA A 196 -5.54 3.31 -20.64
C ALA A 196 -6.82 2.86 -19.93
N ALA A 197 -6.80 1.72 -19.25
CA ALA A 197 -7.99 1.17 -18.63
C ALA A 197 -8.29 1.93 -17.33
N LYS A 198 -9.57 2.26 -17.13
CA LYS A 198 -10.09 2.88 -15.92
C LYS A 198 -11.28 2.06 -15.42
N PRO A 199 -11.05 0.82 -14.96
CA PRO A 199 -12.12 -0.14 -14.69
C PRO A 199 -13.15 0.38 -13.70
N PHE A 200 -12.76 1.16 -12.68
CA PHE A 200 -13.74 1.75 -11.76
C PHE A 200 -14.55 2.85 -12.42
N ARG A 201 -13.97 3.65 -13.31
CA ARG A 201 -14.73 4.64 -14.09
C ARG A 201 -15.71 3.97 -15.04
N ASP A 202 -15.27 2.93 -15.74
CA ASP A 202 -16.09 2.15 -16.65
C ASP A 202 -17.31 1.57 -15.92
N LEU A 203 -17.08 0.97 -14.74
CA LEU A 203 -18.14 0.49 -13.85
C LEU A 203 -19.04 1.64 -13.36
N ALA A 204 -18.48 2.79 -13.00
CA ALA A 204 -19.27 3.93 -12.52
C ALA A 204 -20.22 4.46 -13.59
N GLU A 205 -19.74 4.64 -14.83
CA GLU A 205 -20.58 5.08 -15.95
C GLU A 205 -21.63 4.01 -16.29
N GLY A 206 -21.25 2.73 -16.36
CA GLY A 206 -22.15 1.61 -16.68
C GLY A 206 -23.23 1.33 -15.63
N LEU A 207 -22.90 1.42 -14.34
CA LEU A 207 -23.87 1.24 -13.25
C LEU A 207 -24.82 2.46 -13.15
N SER A 208 -24.31 3.66 -13.41
CA SER A 208 -25.12 4.88 -13.30
C SER A 208 -26.20 4.98 -14.36
N ILE A 209 -25.94 4.51 -15.60
CA ILE A 209 -26.99 4.41 -16.63
C ILE A 209 -28.07 3.38 -16.26
N CYS A 210 -27.77 2.46 -15.35
CA CYS A 210 -28.71 1.47 -14.81
C CYS A 210 -29.40 1.95 -13.52
N GLY A 211 -29.25 3.22 -13.14
CA GLY A 211 -29.92 3.79 -11.96
C GLY A 211 -29.22 3.48 -10.62
N VAL A 212 -27.93 3.13 -10.65
CA VAL A 212 -27.12 2.87 -9.44
C VAL A 212 -26.08 3.96 -9.26
N ALA A 213 -26.06 4.63 -8.11
CA ALA A 213 -25.03 5.62 -7.80
C ALA A 213 -23.70 4.94 -7.43
N VAL A 214 -22.58 5.56 -7.80
CA VAL A 214 -21.26 4.97 -7.57
C VAL A 214 -20.32 5.99 -6.93
N LEU A 215 -19.69 5.59 -5.82
CA LEU A 215 -18.64 6.37 -5.18
C LEU A 215 -17.28 5.72 -5.42
N ARG A 216 -16.38 6.49 -6.02
CA ARG A 216 -14.96 6.20 -6.23
C ARG A 216 -14.12 7.18 -5.43
N TYR A 217 -13.01 6.76 -4.85
CA TYR A 217 -12.17 7.63 -4.00
C TYR A 217 -10.68 7.37 -4.20
N GLU A 218 -9.80 8.36 -4.02
CA GLU A 218 -8.36 8.13 -4.07
C GLU A 218 -7.92 7.22 -2.93
N LYS A 219 -7.04 6.25 -3.19
CA LYS A 219 -6.55 5.39 -2.12
C LYS A 219 -5.60 6.16 -1.20
N ARG A 220 -5.68 5.92 0.11
CA ARG A 220 -4.82 6.57 1.12
C ARG A 220 -3.32 6.41 0.84
N THR A 221 -2.90 5.23 0.40
CA THR A 221 -1.51 4.93 0.04
C THR A 221 -1.01 5.73 -1.16
N ARG A 222 -1.90 6.24 -2.01
CA ARG A 222 -1.57 7.17 -3.10
C ARG A 222 -1.62 8.61 -2.63
N GLN A 223 -2.76 9.04 -2.08
CA GLN A 223 -3.02 10.42 -1.72
C GLN A 223 -2.06 10.94 -0.62
N HIS A 224 -1.70 10.06 0.32
CA HIS A 224 -0.88 10.40 1.49
C HIS A 224 0.44 9.62 1.53
N ALA A 225 1.00 9.28 0.36
CA ALA A 225 2.21 8.45 0.25
C ALA A 225 3.38 8.95 1.11
N GLN A 226 3.62 10.27 1.16
CA GLN A 226 4.70 10.86 1.98
C GLN A 226 4.49 10.64 3.48
N LYS A 227 3.25 10.75 3.95
CA LYS A 227 2.88 10.58 5.37
C LYS A 227 2.99 9.11 5.79
N LEU A 228 2.77 8.17 4.87
CA LEU A 228 2.81 6.73 5.14
C LEU A 228 4.20 6.12 4.97
N ALA A 229 5.10 6.78 4.22
CA ALA A 229 6.46 6.29 3.98
C ALA A 229 7.26 6.04 5.28
N THR A 230 6.90 6.71 6.38
CA THR A 230 7.60 6.62 7.68
C THR A 230 6.87 5.77 8.72
N ALA A 231 5.60 5.43 8.49
CA ALA A 231 4.73 4.82 9.52
C ALA A 231 4.30 3.38 9.19
N GLY A 232 4.42 2.94 7.94
CA GLY A 232 3.77 1.70 7.49
C GLY A 232 2.25 1.84 7.47
N ILE A 233 1.55 0.78 7.05
CA ILE A 233 0.09 0.75 7.03
C ILE A 233 -0.43 -0.68 7.27
N THR A 234 -1.50 -0.80 8.03
CA THR A 234 -2.22 -2.07 8.23
C THR A 234 -3.34 -2.22 7.20
N LEU A 235 -3.85 -3.44 6.99
CA LEU A 235 -5.03 -3.67 6.16
C LEU A 235 -6.24 -2.85 6.61
N GLU A 236 -6.47 -2.79 7.92
CA GLU A 236 -7.58 -2.04 8.52
C GLU A 236 -7.52 -0.57 8.11
N GLN A 237 -6.34 0.04 8.24
CA GLN A 237 -6.09 1.42 7.83
C GLN A 237 -6.10 1.61 6.31
N GLU A 238 -5.56 0.67 5.54
CA GLU A 238 -5.47 0.81 4.08
C GLU A 238 -6.82 0.64 3.38
N VAL A 239 -7.70 -0.19 3.94
CA VAL A 239 -8.93 -0.64 3.27
C VAL A 239 -10.18 -0.37 4.10
N LEU A 240 -10.28 -0.93 5.31
CA LEU A 240 -11.54 -0.94 6.07
C LEU A 240 -11.96 0.47 6.49
N ASP A 241 -11.06 1.23 7.12
CA ASP A 241 -11.34 2.57 7.63
C ASP A 241 -11.93 3.49 6.54
N ASP A 242 -11.29 3.52 5.37
CA ASP A 242 -11.69 4.40 4.27
C ASP A 242 -12.94 3.89 3.54
N ALA A 243 -13.11 2.57 3.41
CA ALA A 243 -14.33 1.98 2.87
C ALA A 243 -15.54 2.29 3.77
N LEU A 244 -15.39 2.13 5.09
CA LEU A 244 -16.42 2.48 6.08
C LEU A 244 -16.74 3.97 6.06
N ALA A 245 -15.74 4.84 5.93
CA ALA A 245 -15.96 6.28 5.78
C ALA A 245 -16.73 6.61 4.49
N ALA A 246 -16.40 5.95 3.37
CA ALA A 246 -17.10 6.09 2.09
C ALA A 246 -18.56 5.59 2.16
N ILE A 247 -18.82 4.48 2.84
CA ILE A 247 -20.18 3.97 3.10
C ILE A 247 -20.97 4.95 3.96
N ALA A 248 -20.37 5.47 5.03
CA ALA A 248 -21.00 6.46 5.90
C ALA A 248 -21.28 7.79 5.18
N PHE A 249 -20.40 8.19 4.26
CA PHE A 249 -20.65 9.32 3.37
C PHE A 249 -21.90 9.09 2.52
N LEU A 250 -21.99 7.97 1.80
CA LEU A 250 -23.15 7.65 0.97
C LEU A 250 -24.48 7.63 1.74
N ARG A 251 -24.50 7.11 2.99
CA ARG A 251 -25.71 7.12 3.83
C ARG A 251 -26.23 8.51 4.14
N ARG A 252 -25.36 9.52 4.18
CA ARG A 252 -25.72 10.92 4.46
C ARG A 252 -25.97 11.73 3.19
N THR A 253 -25.72 11.16 2.01
CA THR A 253 -25.85 11.86 0.73
C THR A 253 -27.31 11.93 0.29
N PRO A 254 -27.88 13.13 0.08
CA PRO A 254 -29.23 13.27 -0.45
C PRO A 254 -29.39 12.57 -1.81
N GLY A 255 -30.50 11.84 -1.98
CA GLY A 255 -30.79 11.08 -3.19
C GLY A 255 -30.24 9.65 -3.20
N ILE A 256 -29.54 9.20 -2.15
CA ILE A 256 -29.14 7.80 -1.96
C ILE A 256 -30.08 7.10 -0.99
N ASP A 257 -30.44 5.84 -1.27
CA ASP A 257 -31.21 5.00 -0.35
C ASP A 257 -30.25 4.38 0.68
N PRO A 258 -30.29 4.79 1.96
CA PRO A 258 -29.33 4.33 2.96
C PRO A 258 -29.46 2.84 3.32
N ARG A 259 -30.52 2.17 2.85
CA ARG A 259 -30.75 0.73 3.02
C ARG A 259 -30.28 -0.12 1.84
N ARG A 260 -29.94 0.51 0.70
CA ARG A 260 -29.49 -0.17 -0.53
C ARG A 260 -28.09 0.28 -0.93
N ILE A 261 -27.16 0.18 0.02
CA ILE A 261 -25.74 0.45 -0.21
C ILE A 261 -24.99 -0.87 -0.26
N PHE A 262 -24.16 -1.03 -1.28
CA PHE A 262 -23.32 -2.18 -1.52
C PHE A 262 -21.85 -1.75 -1.52
N VAL A 263 -20.96 -2.72 -1.31
CA VAL A 263 -19.53 -2.55 -1.55
C VAL A 263 -19.11 -3.48 -2.68
N LEU A 264 -18.33 -2.96 -3.63
CA LEU A 264 -17.63 -3.78 -4.62
C LEU A 264 -16.14 -3.65 -4.34
N GLY A 265 -15.52 -4.78 -4.00
CA GLY A 265 -14.07 -4.84 -3.85
C GLY A 265 -13.40 -5.45 -5.07
N HIS A 266 -12.24 -4.94 -5.46
CA HIS A 266 -11.35 -5.55 -6.46
C HIS A 266 -10.10 -6.15 -5.79
N SER A 267 -9.71 -7.38 -6.15
CA SER A 267 -8.48 -8.02 -5.66
C SER A 267 -8.34 -7.96 -4.13
N LEU A 268 -7.38 -7.20 -3.57
CA LEU A 268 -7.25 -6.94 -2.13
C LEU A 268 -8.54 -6.38 -1.51
N GLY A 269 -9.20 -5.43 -2.18
CA GLY A 269 -10.48 -4.89 -1.75
C GLY A 269 -11.59 -5.94 -1.78
N ALA A 270 -11.54 -6.88 -2.73
CA ALA A 270 -12.49 -8.00 -2.80
C ALA A 270 -12.27 -8.98 -1.64
N TRP A 271 -11.02 -9.28 -1.31
CA TRP A 271 -10.68 -10.08 -0.14
C TRP A 271 -11.15 -9.44 1.17
N ALA A 272 -11.04 -8.11 1.29
CA ALA A 272 -11.46 -7.36 2.46
C ALA A 272 -12.96 -7.04 2.51
N ALA A 273 -13.70 -7.14 1.40
CA ALA A 273 -15.11 -6.76 1.32
C ALA A 273 -16.03 -7.49 2.34
N PRO A 274 -15.84 -8.80 2.65
CA PRO A 274 -16.58 -9.45 3.73
C PRO A 274 -16.30 -8.85 5.11
N LEU A 275 -15.05 -8.41 5.37
CA LEU A 275 -14.68 -7.75 6.63
C LEU A 275 -15.33 -6.36 6.72
N VAL A 276 -15.34 -5.60 5.63
CA VAL A 276 -16.04 -4.31 5.53
C VAL A 276 -17.54 -4.50 5.78
N ALA A 277 -18.16 -5.50 5.17
CA ALA A 277 -19.58 -5.79 5.35
C ALA A 277 -19.90 -6.20 6.79
N ALA A 278 -19.05 -7.03 7.42
CA ALA A 278 -19.20 -7.42 8.81
C ALA A 278 -19.02 -6.24 9.79
N ALA A 279 -18.03 -5.39 9.56
CA ALA A 279 -17.77 -4.21 10.38
C ALA A 279 -18.88 -3.16 10.27
N ASP A 280 -19.46 -2.98 9.09
CA ASP A 280 -20.57 -2.06 8.87
C ASP A 280 -21.92 -2.61 9.39
N GLY A 281 -22.17 -3.91 9.20
CA GLY A 281 -23.38 -4.61 9.67
C GLY A 281 -24.69 -4.19 9.01
N ARG A 282 -24.67 -3.26 8.04
CA ARG A 282 -25.87 -2.64 7.44
C ARG A 282 -25.83 -2.54 5.91
N LEU A 283 -24.79 -3.06 5.26
CA LEU A 283 -24.73 -3.14 3.80
C LEU A 283 -25.79 -4.10 3.26
N ALA A 284 -26.37 -3.76 2.12
CA ALA A 284 -27.32 -4.62 1.40
C ALA A 284 -26.63 -5.81 0.71
N GLY A 285 -25.31 -5.73 0.49
CA GLY A 285 -24.50 -6.81 -0.04
C GLY A 285 -23.06 -6.41 -0.36
N ALA A 286 -22.25 -7.41 -0.68
CA ALA A 286 -20.87 -7.25 -1.13
C ALA A 286 -20.69 -7.94 -2.50
N ILE A 287 -19.93 -7.30 -3.39
CA ILE A 287 -19.59 -7.79 -4.73
C ILE A 287 -18.09 -8.01 -4.78
N LEU A 288 -17.67 -9.24 -5.10
CA LEU A 288 -16.28 -9.65 -5.08
C LEU A 288 -15.75 -9.74 -6.51
N MET A 289 -14.92 -8.79 -6.92
CA MET A 289 -14.32 -8.76 -8.26
C MET A 289 -12.86 -9.21 -8.20
N ALA A 290 -12.52 -10.29 -8.92
CA ALA A 290 -11.18 -10.88 -8.89
C ALA A 290 -10.67 -11.19 -7.46
N ALA A 291 -11.56 -11.65 -6.57
CA ALA A 291 -11.17 -12.06 -5.23
C ALA A 291 -10.26 -13.29 -5.24
N PRO A 292 -9.27 -13.36 -4.34
CA PRO A 292 -8.54 -14.60 -4.09
C PRO A 292 -9.52 -15.66 -3.54
N ALA A 293 -9.76 -16.72 -4.31
CA ALA A 293 -10.64 -17.83 -3.95
C ALA A 293 -9.94 -18.95 -3.15
N ARG A 294 -8.64 -18.79 -2.92
CA ARG A 294 -7.76 -19.70 -2.18
C ARG A 294 -6.98 -18.89 -1.14
N PRO A 295 -6.31 -19.54 -0.18
CA PRO A 295 -5.38 -18.86 0.70
C PRO A 295 -4.46 -17.87 0.00
N PHE A 296 -4.41 -16.65 0.53
CA PHE A 296 -3.73 -15.55 -0.12
C PHE A 296 -2.23 -15.81 -0.25
N GLU A 297 -1.60 -16.41 0.77
CA GLU A 297 -0.17 -16.69 0.78
C GLU A 297 0.24 -17.75 -0.25
N GLU A 298 -0.65 -18.70 -0.57
CA GLU A 298 -0.42 -19.67 -1.64
C GLU A 298 -0.57 -19.01 -3.01
N LEU A 299 -1.66 -18.25 -3.21
CA LEU A 299 -1.93 -17.56 -4.46
C LEU A 299 -0.87 -16.52 -4.79
N TYR A 300 -0.41 -15.76 -3.79
CA TYR A 300 0.62 -14.75 -3.97
C TYR A 300 1.93 -15.36 -4.46
N LEU A 301 2.37 -16.46 -3.84
CA LEU A 301 3.58 -17.16 -4.27
C LEU A 301 3.44 -17.75 -5.67
N GLU A 302 2.27 -18.33 -5.99
CA GLU A 302 1.97 -18.85 -7.32
C GLU A 302 1.99 -17.74 -8.38
N GLN A 303 1.35 -16.60 -8.10
CA GLN A 303 1.34 -15.42 -8.97
C GLN A 303 2.76 -14.90 -9.20
N MET A 304 3.57 -14.76 -8.14
CA MET A 304 4.95 -14.29 -8.26
C MET A 304 5.79 -15.24 -9.12
N ARG A 305 5.66 -16.56 -8.94
CA ARG A 305 6.35 -17.56 -9.77
C ARG A 305 5.90 -17.50 -11.23
N TYR A 306 4.60 -17.34 -11.47
CA TYR A 306 4.06 -17.18 -12.81
C TYR A 306 4.64 -15.94 -13.49
N LEU A 307 4.59 -14.77 -12.84
CA LEU A 307 5.16 -13.53 -13.37
C LEU A 307 6.66 -13.66 -13.67
N ALA A 308 7.43 -14.26 -12.76
CA ALA A 308 8.84 -14.54 -12.99
C ALA A 308 9.09 -15.48 -14.18
N SER A 309 8.19 -16.45 -14.40
CA SER A 309 8.27 -17.38 -15.54
C SER A 309 8.00 -16.71 -16.89
N LEU A 310 7.29 -15.57 -16.91
CA LEU A 310 7.10 -14.77 -18.13
C LEU A 310 8.39 -14.09 -18.58
N HIS A 311 9.37 -13.95 -17.68
CA HIS A 311 10.67 -13.35 -17.91
C HIS A 311 11.76 -14.42 -17.95
N GLY A 312 11.92 -15.11 -19.10
CA GLY A 312 13.04 -16.03 -19.42
C GLY A 312 13.86 -16.56 -18.22
N GLU A 313 15.12 -16.13 -18.11
CA GLU A 313 15.91 -16.37 -16.89
C GLU A 313 15.53 -15.39 -15.79
N THR A 314 14.97 -15.90 -14.69
CA THR A 314 14.67 -15.11 -13.49
C THR A 314 15.96 -14.57 -12.86
N PRO A 315 16.22 -13.25 -12.83
CA PRO A 315 17.45 -12.68 -12.26
C PRO A 315 17.65 -13.08 -10.78
N ALA A 316 18.90 -13.07 -10.31
CA ALA A 316 19.23 -13.48 -8.94
C ALA A 316 18.45 -12.71 -7.86
N ALA A 317 18.23 -11.41 -8.06
CA ALA A 317 17.44 -10.57 -7.16
C ALA A 317 15.95 -10.98 -7.12
N GLU A 318 15.40 -11.45 -8.24
CA GLU A 318 14.02 -11.92 -8.32
C GLU A 318 13.88 -13.33 -7.72
N ARG A 319 14.88 -14.20 -7.91
CA ARG A 319 14.96 -15.49 -7.20
C ARG A 319 14.99 -15.31 -5.68
N ALA A 320 15.81 -14.38 -5.18
CA ALA A 320 15.88 -14.08 -3.74
C ALA A 320 14.52 -13.58 -3.19
N LYS A 321 13.80 -12.76 -3.96
CA LYS A 321 12.43 -12.33 -3.61
C LYS A 321 11.45 -13.50 -3.59
N LEU A 322 11.52 -14.41 -4.56
CA LEU A 322 10.66 -15.61 -4.60
C LEU A 322 10.92 -16.54 -3.41
N GLU A 323 12.19 -16.73 -3.04
CA GLU A 323 12.55 -17.52 -1.86
C GLU A 323 12.05 -16.86 -0.57
N GLN A 324 12.15 -15.53 -0.46
CA GLN A 324 11.60 -14.79 0.66
C GLN A 324 10.08 -14.93 0.74
N ALA A 325 9.38 -14.70 -0.37
CA ALA A 325 7.93 -14.88 -0.45
C ALA A 325 7.51 -16.32 -0.10
N ALA A 326 8.30 -17.33 -0.49
CA ALA A 326 8.04 -18.72 -0.12
C ALA A 326 8.19 -18.97 1.39
N ARG A 327 9.20 -18.36 2.04
CA ARG A 327 9.38 -18.43 3.50
C ARG A 327 8.23 -17.75 4.25
N GLU A 328 7.83 -16.57 3.78
CA GLU A 328 6.71 -15.81 4.35
C GLU A 328 5.39 -16.59 4.21
N ALA A 329 5.13 -17.16 3.02
CA ALA A 329 3.95 -17.98 2.79
C ALA A 329 3.92 -19.24 3.66
N ALA A 330 5.06 -19.91 3.85
CA ALA A 330 5.16 -21.05 4.75
C ALA A 330 4.88 -20.65 6.22
N ALA A 331 5.38 -19.49 6.66
CA ALA A 331 5.11 -18.97 8.00
C ALA A 331 3.62 -18.64 8.20
N VAL A 332 2.96 -18.00 7.23
CA VAL A 332 1.52 -17.71 7.29
C VAL A 332 0.69 -19.00 7.29
N ARG A 333 1.08 -19.98 6.46
CA ARG A 333 0.43 -21.30 6.46
C ARG A 333 0.57 -21.99 7.83
N GLN A 334 1.75 -21.95 8.43
CA GLN A 334 1.98 -22.49 9.78
C GLN A 334 1.10 -21.80 10.82
N ILE A 335 1.02 -20.46 10.80
CA ILE A 335 0.10 -19.69 11.68
C ILE A 335 -1.31 -20.22 11.56
N ARG A 336 -1.80 -20.38 10.33
CA ARG A 336 -3.17 -20.83 10.07
C ARG A 336 -3.42 -22.26 10.56
N GLU A 337 -2.47 -23.17 10.35
CA GLU A 337 -2.64 -24.60 10.67
C GLU A 337 -2.46 -24.90 12.15
N THR A 338 -1.52 -24.21 12.82
CA THR A 338 -1.13 -24.54 14.20
C THR A 338 -1.55 -23.49 15.22
N GLY A 339 -2.00 -22.32 14.77
CA GLY A 339 -2.24 -21.16 15.64
C GLY A 339 -0.95 -20.51 16.16
N GLN A 340 0.22 -21.02 15.79
CA GLN A 340 1.53 -20.53 16.25
C GLN A 340 2.22 -19.75 15.14
N GLY A 341 2.40 -18.44 15.35
CA GLY A 341 3.11 -17.59 14.42
C GLY A 341 4.59 -17.36 14.71
N PRO A 342 5.29 -16.68 13.79
CA PRO A 342 6.65 -16.20 14.01
C PRO A 342 6.64 -15.00 14.97
N GLU A 343 5.79 -14.99 16.00
CA GLU A 343 5.66 -13.91 16.99
C GLU A 343 6.99 -13.62 17.68
N ARG A 344 7.83 -14.65 17.84
CA ARG A 344 9.21 -14.53 18.33
C ARG A 344 10.15 -13.78 17.39
N ALA A 345 9.87 -13.78 16.08
CA ALA A 345 10.71 -13.17 15.07
C ALA A 345 10.18 -11.81 14.57
N LEU A 346 8.86 -11.63 14.53
CA LEU A 346 8.19 -10.43 14.01
C LEU A 346 7.65 -9.49 15.10
N GLY A 347 7.57 -9.96 16.35
CA GLY A 347 6.89 -9.25 17.44
C GLY A 347 5.36 -9.42 17.36
N ALA A 348 4.69 -9.18 18.48
CA ALA A 348 3.23 -9.22 18.59
C ALA A 348 2.72 -8.01 19.36
N ARG A 349 1.51 -7.54 19.01
CA ARG A 349 0.84 -6.48 19.77
C ARG A 349 0.16 -7.09 21.00
N PHE A 350 0.42 -6.53 22.16
CA PHE A 350 -0.29 -6.83 23.41
C PHE A 350 -1.02 -5.58 23.89
N VAL A 351 -2.17 -5.78 24.55
CA VAL A 351 -2.82 -4.72 25.33
C VAL A 351 -2.74 -5.13 26.79
N VAL A 352 -2.19 -4.26 27.63
CA VAL A 352 -1.98 -4.56 29.05
C VAL A 352 -2.84 -3.61 29.88
N ASP A 353 -3.77 -4.17 30.64
CA ASP A 353 -4.51 -3.42 31.66
C ASP A 353 -3.81 -3.61 33.01
N ILE A 354 -3.65 -2.50 33.73
CA ILE A 354 -3.09 -2.50 35.09
C ILE A 354 -4.06 -1.80 36.02
N GLU A 355 -4.46 -2.53 37.06
CA GLU A 355 -5.21 -2.00 38.20
C GLU A 355 -4.29 -2.03 39.42
N ALA A 356 -3.98 -0.85 39.97
CA ALA A 356 -3.01 -0.71 41.06
C ALA A 356 -3.70 -0.22 42.33
N THR A 357 -3.54 -0.96 43.43
CA THR A 357 -4.19 -0.68 44.71
C THR A 357 -3.24 0.02 45.67
N LEU A 358 -3.64 1.16 46.22
CA LEU A 358 -2.91 1.94 47.22
C LEU A 358 -3.86 2.85 48.03
N ASP A 359 -3.37 3.38 49.15
CA ASP A 359 -4.11 4.38 49.92
C ASP A 359 -3.99 5.79 49.29
N LEU A 360 -5.07 6.23 48.65
CA LEU A 360 -5.12 7.52 47.96
C LEU A 360 -5.53 8.70 48.86
N ARG A 361 -5.81 8.48 50.16
CA ARG A 361 -6.29 9.56 51.05
C ARG A 361 -5.31 10.72 51.13
N ALA A 362 -4.01 10.44 51.24
CA ALA A 362 -2.98 11.47 51.32
C ALA A 362 -2.86 12.26 50.01
N ALA A 363 -2.84 11.58 48.86
CA ALA A 363 -2.82 12.22 47.55
C ALA A 363 -4.04 13.10 47.31
N GLY A 364 -5.25 12.60 47.60
CA GLY A 364 -6.48 13.35 47.40
C GLY A 364 -6.65 14.53 48.37
N ALA A 365 -6.19 14.40 49.62
CA ALA A 365 -6.29 15.47 50.61
C ALA A 365 -5.27 16.60 50.40
N ARG A 366 -4.12 16.29 49.78
CA ARG A 366 -2.99 17.23 49.68
C ARG A 366 -2.69 17.66 48.24
N ASP A 367 -3.36 17.07 47.26
CA ASP A 367 -3.07 17.25 45.83
C ASP A 367 -1.57 17.06 45.53
N ASP A 368 -1.00 15.97 46.06
CA ASP A 368 0.44 15.69 46.02
C ASP A 368 0.73 14.46 45.16
N LEU A 369 1.40 14.69 44.03
CA LEU A 369 1.81 13.63 43.11
C LEU A 369 2.80 12.65 43.75
N ALA A 370 3.58 13.09 44.75
CA ALA A 370 4.51 12.23 45.49
C ALA A 370 3.79 11.25 46.44
N ALA A 371 2.51 11.48 46.74
CA ALA A 371 1.68 10.61 47.57
C ALA A 371 0.85 9.59 46.75
N THR A 372 1.08 9.50 45.44
CA THR A 372 0.46 8.53 44.54
C THR A 372 1.51 7.87 43.63
N VAL A 373 1.06 7.08 42.65
CA VAL A 373 1.93 6.42 41.67
C VAL A 373 2.01 7.26 40.41
N ASP A 374 3.25 7.52 39.97
CA ASP A 374 3.53 8.10 38.66
C ASP A 374 3.20 7.08 37.56
N TYR A 375 2.08 7.30 36.89
CA TYR A 375 1.62 6.44 35.80
C TYR A 375 2.53 6.51 34.55
N VAL A 376 3.34 7.57 34.39
CA VAL A 376 4.33 7.65 33.30
C VAL A 376 5.47 6.68 33.60
N ALA A 377 6.00 6.71 34.82
CA ALA A 377 7.02 5.75 35.25
C ALA A 377 6.50 4.30 35.22
N LEU A 378 5.24 4.08 35.58
CA LEU A 378 4.57 2.78 35.49
C LEU A 378 4.51 2.30 34.03
N TYR A 379 4.07 3.17 33.11
CA TYR A 379 3.99 2.86 31.69
C TYR A 379 5.35 2.49 31.09
N GLU A 380 6.38 3.32 31.27
CA GLU A 380 7.70 3.08 30.69
C GLU A 380 8.32 1.77 31.19
N ARG A 381 8.08 1.43 32.47
CA ARG A 381 8.53 0.18 33.06
C ARG A 381 7.82 -1.03 32.48
N VAL A 382 6.49 -0.98 32.37
CA VAL A 382 5.69 -2.06 31.78
C VAL A 382 6.05 -2.24 30.31
N ARG A 383 6.21 -1.13 29.57
CA ARG A 383 6.67 -1.13 28.18
C ARG A 383 8.01 -1.83 28.04
N ALA A 384 8.99 -1.52 28.89
CA ALA A 384 10.30 -2.18 28.85
C ALA A 384 10.23 -3.70 29.09
N LEU A 385 9.29 -4.17 29.90
CA LEU A 385 9.06 -5.60 30.11
C LEU A 385 8.39 -6.27 28.90
N VAL A 386 7.41 -5.59 28.29
CA VAL A 386 6.68 -6.09 27.10
C VAL A 386 7.58 -6.09 25.86
N GLU A 387 8.41 -5.07 25.67
CA GLU A 387 9.39 -4.95 24.55
C GLU A 387 10.71 -5.69 24.84
N GLY A 388 10.83 -6.31 26.02
CA GLY A 388 12.02 -7.03 26.47
C GLY A 388 12.18 -8.44 25.89
N PRO A 389 13.04 -9.28 26.51
CA PRO A 389 13.27 -10.65 26.05
C PRO A 389 11.98 -11.46 25.94
N PRO A 390 11.79 -12.25 24.86
CA PRO A 390 10.54 -12.93 24.59
C PRO A 390 10.24 -14.03 25.61
N LEU A 391 9.00 -14.03 26.11
CA LEU A 391 8.43 -15.08 26.97
C LEU A 391 7.56 -16.05 26.15
N ASN A 392 7.37 -17.27 26.64
CA ASN A 392 6.54 -18.28 25.97
C ASN A 392 5.04 -18.12 26.26
N LEU A 393 4.68 -17.46 27.36
CA LEU A 393 3.33 -17.42 27.93
C LEU A 393 2.93 -15.99 28.27
N ILE A 394 1.68 -15.62 27.98
CA ILE A 394 1.12 -14.31 28.38
C ILE A 394 0.90 -14.24 29.90
N GLU A 395 0.71 -15.40 30.54
CA GLU A 395 0.66 -15.60 31.98
C GLU A 395 2.00 -15.22 32.63
N ALA A 396 3.11 -15.67 32.03
CA ALA A 396 4.45 -15.35 32.53
C ALA A 396 4.75 -13.85 32.38
N LEU A 397 4.25 -13.21 31.31
CA LEU A 397 4.38 -11.77 31.13
C LEU A 397 3.54 -11.00 32.16
N ALA A 398 2.27 -11.38 32.35
CA ALA A 398 1.39 -10.77 33.34
C ALA A 398 1.98 -10.88 34.76
N ASP A 399 2.49 -12.06 35.12
CA ASP A 399 3.12 -12.31 36.41
C ASP A 399 4.42 -11.51 36.61
N ARG A 400 5.27 -11.43 35.57
CA ARG A 400 6.51 -10.64 35.62
C ARG A 400 6.23 -9.14 35.78
N ILE A 401 5.22 -8.62 35.08
CA ILE A 401 4.78 -7.24 35.24
C ILE A 401 4.27 -7.01 36.66
N ALA A 402 3.42 -7.89 37.19
CA ALA A 402 2.88 -7.75 38.53
C ALA A 402 3.97 -7.69 39.62
N HIS A 403 4.97 -8.58 39.53
CA HIS A 403 6.10 -8.60 40.45
C HIS A 403 6.98 -7.35 40.34
N ASP A 404 7.36 -6.94 39.13
CA ASP A 404 8.24 -5.78 38.92
C ASP A 404 7.56 -4.47 39.33
N VAL A 405 6.25 -4.33 39.07
CA VAL A 405 5.45 -3.18 39.52
C VAL A 405 5.37 -3.12 41.04
N LEU A 406 5.05 -4.22 41.73
CA LEU A 406 5.01 -4.21 43.20
C LEU A 406 6.38 -3.93 43.82
N ALA A 407 7.46 -4.41 43.22
CA ALA A 407 8.82 -4.13 43.68
C ALA A 407 9.23 -2.66 43.46
N ALA A 408 8.93 -2.10 42.28
CA ALA A 408 9.35 -0.76 41.90
C ALA A 408 8.51 0.37 42.53
N PHE A 409 7.27 0.09 42.94
CA PHE A 409 6.36 1.07 43.52
C PHE A 409 5.95 0.67 44.95
N PRO A 410 6.77 1.01 45.99
CA PRO A 410 6.51 0.63 47.38
C PRO A 410 5.12 1.00 47.95
N PRO A 411 4.47 2.11 47.56
CA PRO A 411 3.12 2.45 48.06
C PRO A 411 2.01 1.47 47.64
N LEU A 412 2.22 0.67 46.59
CA LEU A 412 1.20 -0.28 46.12
C LEU A 412 1.04 -1.44 47.10
N THR A 413 -0.19 -1.80 47.45
CA THR A 413 -0.48 -2.98 48.29
C THR A 413 -0.86 -4.20 47.45
N ALA A 414 -1.42 -3.98 46.26
CA ALA A 414 -1.76 -5.03 45.30
C ALA A 414 -1.75 -4.49 43.86
N VAL A 415 -1.63 -5.39 42.89
CA VAL A 415 -1.78 -5.10 41.47
C VAL A 415 -2.52 -6.24 40.76
N THR A 416 -3.43 -5.90 39.86
CA THR A 416 -4.03 -6.83 38.89
C THR A 416 -3.54 -6.45 37.50
N VAL A 417 -2.95 -7.40 36.79
CA VAL A 417 -2.43 -7.23 35.45
C VAL A 417 -3.19 -8.15 34.51
N ARG A 418 -3.80 -7.59 33.46
CA ARG A 418 -4.41 -8.38 32.36
C ARG A 418 -3.60 -8.17 31.09
N VAL A 419 -3.08 -9.25 30.52
CA VAL A 419 -2.36 -9.21 29.24
C VAL A 419 -3.27 -9.80 28.18
N HIS A 420 -3.78 -8.94 27.30
CA HIS A 420 -4.61 -9.30 26.16
C HIS A 420 -3.74 -9.52 24.92
N LYS A 421 -3.99 -10.63 24.24
CA LYS A 421 -3.44 -10.98 22.95
C LYS A 421 -4.56 -10.93 21.90
N PRO A 422 -4.69 -9.84 21.14
CA PRO A 422 -5.68 -9.72 20.08
C PRO A 422 -5.31 -10.55 18.85
N GLY A 423 -6.32 -10.99 18.10
CA GLY A 423 -6.12 -11.62 16.79
C GLY A 423 -5.48 -13.01 16.86
N VAL A 424 -5.73 -13.77 17.94
CA VAL A 424 -5.22 -15.14 18.04
C VAL A 424 -5.94 -16.01 17.01
N PRO A 425 -5.19 -16.68 16.12
CA PRO A 425 -5.77 -17.56 15.12
C PRO A 425 -6.20 -18.87 15.80
N LEU A 426 -7.40 -18.85 16.39
CA LEU A 426 -8.05 -20.04 16.92
C LEU A 426 -8.92 -20.65 15.81
N PRO A 427 -8.74 -21.93 15.45
CA PRO A 427 -9.59 -22.60 14.47
C PRO A 427 -11.07 -22.44 14.84
N GLY A 428 -11.84 -21.75 13.96
CA GLY A 428 -13.27 -21.50 14.14
C GLY A 428 -13.67 -20.19 14.84
N ALA A 429 -12.72 -19.41 15.37
CA ALA A 429 -12.99 -18.07 15.90
C ALA A 429 -12.54 -17.00 14.91
N THR A 430 -13.46 -16.13 14.48
CA THR A 430 -13.20 -15.13 13.43
C THR A 430 -12.41 -13.91 13.91
N THR A 431 -12.40 -13.59 15.21
CA THR A 431 -11.66 -12.45 15.81
C THR A 431 -11.47 -12.65 17.34
N GLY A 432 -10.80 -13.72 17.76
CA GLY A 432 -10.59 -13.99 19.19
C GLY A 432 -9.50 -13.11 19.82
N THR A 433 -9.84 -12.38 20.87
CA THR A 433 -8.86 -11.90 21.86
C THR A 433 -8.84 -12.89 23.01
N VAL A 434 -7.65 -13.37 23.37
CA VAL A 434 -7.44 -14.15 24.61
C VAL A 434 -6.71 -13.27 25.61
N ALA A 435 -6.91 -13.52 26.91
CA ALA A 435 -6.23 -12.77 27.95
C ALA A 435 -5.86 -13.66 29.12
N ALA A 436 -4.74 -13.32 29.77
CA ALA A 436 -4.37 -13.85 31.07
C ALA A 436 -4.46 -12.73 32.11
N GLU A 437 -5.10 -13.00 33.24
CA GLU A 437 -5.21 -12.10 34.38
C GLU A 437 -4.41 -12.65 35.55
N VAL A 438 -3.59 -11.80 36.16
CA VAL A 438 -2.81 -12.12 37.35
C VAL A 438 -3.05 -11.05 38.41
N HIS A 439 -3.50 -11.48 39.58
CA HIS A 439 -3.59 -10.65 40.78
C HIS A 439 -2.46 -11.00 41.76
N ARG A 440 -1.73 -9.99 42.25
CA ARG A 440 -0.68 -10.16 43.27
C ARG A 440 -0.85 -9.12 44.38
N THR A 441 -0.66 -9.56 45.62
CA THR A 441 -0.57 -8.69 46.80
C THR A 441 0.89 -8.62 47.26
N ARG A 442 1.27 -7.54 47.92
CA ARG A 442 2.64 -7.36 48.43
C ARG A 442 3.06 -8.46 49.42
N GLU A 443 2.10 -9.02 50.17
CA GLU A 443 2.33 -10.12 51.11
C GLU A 443 2.62 -11.47 50.41
N GLY A 444 2.23 -11.62 49.14
CA GLY A 444 2.41 -12.84 48.36
C GLY A 444 3.61 -12.82 47.40
N VAL A 445 4.47 -11.81 47.48
CA VAL A 445 5.62 -11.56 46.56
C VAL A 445 6.99 -11.76 47.26
N ALA A 446 6.98 -12.24 48.52
CA ALA A 446 8.19 -12.50 49.31
C ALA A 446 8.86 -13.84 48.99
#